data_AF-A0A0R2X882-F1
#
_entry.id   AF-A0A0R2X882-F1
#
_cell.length_a   1.000
_cell.length_b   1.000
_cell.length_c   1.000
_cell.angle_alpha   90.00
_cell.angle_beta   90.00
_cell.angle_gamma   90.00
#
_symmetry.space_group_name_H-M   'P 1'
#
loop_
_entity.id
_entity.type
_entity.pdbx_description
1 polymer ?
#
loop_
_entity_poly.entity_id
_entity_poly.type
_entity_poly.pdbx_seq_one_letter_code
_entity_poly.pdbx_strand_id
1 'polypeptide(L)'
;MKPAEVKVTVKNRIEDLLRVNSIFESFATQHDIGGRLRYHLLVSIEEILTNIIKYGFDEQGVHPIHITFRYNLGVIEMEFEDRGKEFNPLETAEPDIETPIEDRQLGGLGIHLVKNMVDLAEYRREGDR
;
A
#
# COMPACT_ATOMS: atom_id res chain seq x y z
N MET A 1 -13.58 5.80 23.00
CA MET A 1 -12.55 6.62 22.33
C MET A 1 -12.24 5.95 21.01
N LYS A 2 -12.22 6.67 19.88
CA LYS A 2 -11.83 6.10 18.58
C LYS A 2 -10.34 5.69 18.67
N PRO A 3 -9.95 4.44 18.33
CA PRO A 3 -8.55 4.05 18.41
C PRO A 3 -7.74 4.88 17.40
N ALA A 4 -6.69 5.56 17.87
CA ALA A 4 -5.80 6.34 17.01
C ALA A 4 -4.93 5.46 16.10
N GLU A 5 -4.84 4.16 16.39
CA GLU A 5 -4.01 3.20 15.67
C GLU A 5 -4.74 1.86 15.53
N VAL A 6 -4.64 1.25 14.35
CA VAL A 6 -5.07 -0.12 14.07
C VAL A 6 -3.91 -0.86 13.42
N LYS A 7 -3.53 -2.01 13.99
CA LYS A 7 -2.54 -2.92 13.40
C LYS A 7 -3.22 -4.16 12.87
N VAL A 8 -2.84 -4.59 11.68
CA VAL A 8 -3.30 -5.83 11.07
C VAL A 8 -2.10 -6.60 10.55
N THR A 9 -2.10 -7.91 10.80
CA THR A 9 -1.17 -8.83 10.15
C THR A 9 -1.97 -9.72 9.21
N VAL A 10 -1.56 -9.74 7.96
CA VAL A 10 -2.15 -10.59 6.92
C VAL A 10 -1.11 -11.48 6.28
N LYS A 11 -1.56 -12.45 5.49
CA LYS A 11 -0.68 -13.28 4.67
C LYS A 11 -0.53 -12.66 3.28
N ASN A 12 0.52 -13.05 2.57
CA ASN A 12 0.74 -12.69 1.17
C ASN A 12 -0.28 -13.38 0.20
N ARG A 13 -1.59 -13.16 0.39
CA ARG A 13 -2.67 -13.76 -0.40
C ARG A 13 -3.65 -12.69 -0.86
N ILE A 14 -4.24 -12.87 -2.04
CA ILE A 14 -5.21 -11.92 -2.59
C ILE A 14 -6.47 -11.80 -1.71
N GLU A 15 -6.91 -12.88 -1.07
CA GLU A 15 -8.05 -12.86 -0.13
C GLU A 15 -7.81 -11.91 1.06
N ASP A 16 -6.56 -11.77 1.47
CA ASP A 16 -6.17 -10.90 2.58
C ASP A 16 -6.19 -9.41 2.19
N LEU A 17 -6.10 -9.06 0.90
CA LEU A 17 -6.28 -7.69 0.43
C LEU A 17 -7.69 -7.16 0.75
N LEU A 18 -8.72 -7.98 0.50
CA LEU A 18 -10.11 -7.64 0.83
C LEU A 18 -10.30 -7.42 2.34
N ARG A 19 -9.56 -8.17 3.15
CA ARG A 19 -9.58 -8.03 4.60
C ARG A 19 -8.95 -6.71 5.04
N VAL A 20 -7.81 -6.34 4.48
CA VAL A 20 -7.16 -5.03 4.79
C VAL A 20 -8.07 -3.88 4.37
N ASN A 21 -8.66 -3.94 3.17
CA ASN A 21 -9.61 -2.94 2.70
C ASN A 21 -10.78 -2.80 3.69
N SER A 22 -11.41 -3.90 4.10
CA SER A 22 -12.55 -3.86 5.04
C SER A 22 -12.18 -3.23 6.41
N ILE A 23 -10.96 -3.49 6.88
CA ILE A 23 -10.43 -2.91 8.12
C ILE A 23 -10.19 -1.41 7.95
N PHE A 24 -9.55 -1.01 6.85
CA PHE A 24 -9.32 0.39 6.53
C PHE A 24 -10.64 1.16 6.37
N GLU A 25 -11.64 0.57 5.71
CA GLU A 25 -12.96 1.19 5.55
C GLU A 25 -13.63 1.49 6.89
N SER A 26 -13.52 0.56 7.84
CA SER A 26 -14.01 0.74 9.20
C SER A 26 -13.24 1.84 9.93
N PHE A 27 -11.91 1.88 9.78
CA PHE A 27 -11.04 2.90 10.36
C PHE A 27 -11.35 4.30 9.80
N ALA A 28 -11.47 4.42 8.47
CA ALA A 28 -11.80 5.64 7.76
C ALA A 28 -13.17 6.18 8.17
N THR A 29 -14.17 5.30 8.31
CA THR A 29 -15.50 5.67 8.80
C THR A 29 -15.43 6.15 10.25
N GLN A 30 -14.68 5.48 11.11
CA GLN A 30 -14.52 5.90 12.51
C GLN A 30 -13.87 7.28 12.61
N HIS A 31 -12.94 7.63 11.74
CA HIS A 31 -12.22 8.92 11.79
C HIS A 31 -12.77 10.00 10.86
N ASP A 32 -13.97 9.79 10.29
CA ASP A 32 -14.65 10.74 9.42
C ASP A 32 -13.81 11.15 8.19
N ILE A 33 -13.04 10.20 7.64
CA ILE A 33 -12.17 10.42 6.48
C ILE A 33 -13.04 10.57 5.22
N GLY A 34 -12.92 11.72 4.58
CA GLY A 34 -13.72 12.09 3.40
C GLY A 34 -13.48 11.19 2.18
N GLY A 35 -14.50 11.08 1.33
CA GLY A 35 -14.54 10.10 0.23
C GLY A 35 -13.37 10.15 -0.75
N ARG A 36 -12.87 11.35 -1.10
CA ARG A 36 -11.72 11.48 -2.01
C ARG A 36 -10.42 10.93 -1.40
N LEU A 37 -10.11 11.34 -0.18
CA LEU A 37 -8.93 10.85 0.55
C LEU A 37 -9.05 9.35 0.82
N ARG A 38 -10.23 8.90 1.26
CA ARG A 38 -10.53 7.48 1.47
C ARG A 38 -10.28 6.65 0.21
N TYR A 39 -10.73 7.11 -0.96
CA TYR A 39 -10.50 6.44 -2.25
C TYR A 39 -9.01 6.39 -2.60
N HIS A 40 -8.28 7.50 -2.47
CA HIS A 40 -6.83 7.54 -2.71
C HIS A 40 -6.07 6.52 -1.84
N LEU A 41 -6.44 6.41 -0.57
CA LEU A 41 -5.81 5.50 0.38
C LEU A 41 -6.15 4.03 0.08
N LEU A 42 -7.39 3.72 -0.34
CA LEU A 42 -7.76 2.38 -0.80
C LEU A 42 -6.95 1.94 -2.03
N VAL A 43 -6.79 2.82 -3.02
CA VAL A 43 -5.94 2.55 -4.19
C VAL A 43 -4.50 2.31 -3.74
N SER A 44 -4.00 3.13 -2.81
CA SER A 44 -2.64 2.98 -2.29
C SER A 44 -2.42 1.65 -1.57
N ILE A 45 -3.39 1.22 -0.75
CA ILE A 45 -3.39 -0.11 -0.11
C ILE A 45 -3.34 -1.22 -1.16
N GLU A 46 -4.20 -1.15 -2.17
CA GLU A 46 -4.30 -2.16 -3.22
C GLU A 46 -2.99 -2.30 -4.00
N GLU A 47 -2.39 -1.19 -4.41
CA GLU A 47 -1.15 -1.17 -5.19
C GLU A 47 0.04 -1.67 -4.38
N ILE A 48 0.21 -1.17 -3.14
CA ILE A 48 1.34 -1.56 -2.29
C ILE A 48 1.23 -3.04 -1.89
N LEU A 49 0.06 -3.50 -1.43
CA LEU A 49 -0.11 -4.91 -1.07
C LEU A 49 0.00 -5.83 -2.27
N THR A 50 -0.55 -5.45 -3.42
CA THR A 50 -0.42 -6.26 -4.64
C THR A 50 1.04 -6.40 -5.05
N ASN A 51 1.83 -5.33 -4.93
CA ASN A 51 3.26 -5.40 -5.22
C ASN A 51 4.01 -6.34 -4.28
N ILE A 52 3.75 -6.24 -2.97
CA ILE A 52 4.37 -7.14 -1.98
C ILE A 52 3.96 -8.59 -2.25
N ILE A 53 2.67 -8.85 -2.48
CA ILE A 53 2.14 -10.21 -2.70
C ILE A 53 2.72 -10.85 -3.97
N LYS A 54 2.78 -10.09 -5.07
CA LYS A 54 3.17 -10.62 -6.39
C LYS A 54 4.68 -10.66 -6.61
N TYR A 55 5.41 -9.71 -6.04
CA TYR A 55 6.83 -9.48 -6.37
C TYR A 55 7.75 -9.52 -5.16
N GLY A 56 7.22 -9.46 -3.93
CA GLY A 56 8.02 -9.43 -2.71
C GLY A 56 8.69 -10.77 -2.37
N PHE A 57 8.13 -11.91 -2.79
CA PHE A 57 8.62 -13.23 -2.37
C PHE A 57 8.84 -14.17 -3.57
N ASP A 58 10.06 -14.71 -3.69
CA ASP A 58 10.39 -15.73 -4.71
C ASP A 58 9.93 -17.14 -4.33
N GLU A 59 9.89 -17.40 -3.03
CA GLU A 59 9.61 -18.73 -2.51
C GLU A 59 8.11 -18.96 -2.39
N GLN A 60 7.70 -20.19 -2.67
CA GLN A 60 6.35 -20.62 -2.35
C GLN A 60 6.21 -20.70 -0.84
N GLY A 61 5.41 -19.82 -0.26
CA GLY A 61 5.31 -19.71 1.17
C GLY A 61 4.22 -18.75 1.63
N VAL A 62 3.87 -18.88 2.91
CA VAL A 62 3.01 -17.92 3.60
C VAL A 62 3.92 -16.97 4.35
N HIS A 63 3.99 -15.73 3.88
CA HIS A 63 4.78 -14.66 4.50
C HIS A 63 3.83 -13.64 5.15
N PRO A 64 4.10 -13.22 6.39
CA PRO A 64 3.32 -12.18 7.05
C PRO A 64 3.64 -10.81 6.44
N ILE A 65 2.59 -9.99 6.30
CA ILE A 65 2.68 -8.57 5.98
C ILE A 65 2.00 -7.84 7.13
N HIS A 66 2.71 -6.88 7.72
CA HIS A 66 2.21 -6.05 8.80
C HIS A 66 1.77 -4.70 8.21
N ILE A 67 0.52 -4.31 8.49
CA ILE A 67 -0.01 -3.01 8.11
C ILE A 67 -0.45 -2.27 9.37
N THR A 68 -0.03 -1.02 9.48
CA THR A 68 -0.50 -0.12 10.55
C THR A 68 -1.19 1.09 9.95
N PHE A 69 -2.40 1.38 10.43
CA PHE A 69 -3.13 2.61 10.14
C PHE A 69 -3.09 3.51 11.37
N ARG A 70 -2.66 4.76 11.22
CA ARG A 70 -2.65 5.75 12.30
C ARG A 70 -3.42 7.00 11.89
N TYR A 71 -4.15 7.57 12.82
CA TYR A 71 -4.83 8.85 12.64
C TYR A 71 -4.61 9.71 13.88
N ASN A 72 -3.85 10.79 13.71
CA ASN A 72 -3.52 11.70 14.78
C ASN A 72 -3.41 13.14 14.25
N LEU A 73 -3.96 14.10 15.00
CA LEU A 73 -3.90 15.54 14.67
C LEU A 73 -4.30 15.87 13.21
N GLY A 74 -5.24 15.11 12.63
CA GLY A 74 -5.71 15.30 11.26
C GLY A 74 -4.84 14.67 10.17
N VAL A 75 -3.76 13.97 10.54
CA VAL A 75 -2.88 13.25 9.63
C VAL A 75 -3.22 11.77 9.69
N ILE A 76 -3.37 11.16 8.51
CA ILE A 76 -3.46 9.70 8.35
C ILE A 76 -2.14 9.16 7.82
N GLU A 77 -1.68 8.08 8.44
CA GLU A 77 -0.48 7.36 8.05
C GLU A 77 -0.82 5.89 7.82
N MET A 78 -0.22 5.31 6.78
CA MET A 78 -0.30 3.88 6.49
C MET A 78 1.12 3.35 6.35
N GLU A 79 1.47 2.39 7.19
CA GLU A 79 2.77 1.73 7.19
C GLU A 79 2.59 0.29 6.74
N PHE A 80 3.38 -0.15 5.76
CA PHE A 80 3.40 -1.51 5.25
C PHE A 80 4.80 -2.07 5.48
N GLU A 81 4.86 -3.25 6.08
CA GLU A 81 6.13 -3.89 6.43
C GLU A 81 6.05 -5.38 6.12
N ASP A 82 7.07 -5.87 5.42
CA ASP A 82 7.19 -7.26 5.00
C ASP A 82 8.65 -7.70 5.05
N ARG A 83 8.92 -8.98 4.74
CA ARG A 83 10.30 -9.53 4.68
C ARG A 83 10.71 -9.91 3.25
N GLY A 84 10.10 -9.26 2.28
CA GLY A 84 10.31 -9.53 0.88
C GLY A 84 11.61 -8.95 0.36
N LYS A 85 11.77 -9.07 -0.95
CA LYS A 85 12.87 -8.46 -1.68
C LYS A 85 12.90 -6.96 -1.46
N GLU A 86 14.11 -6.44 -1.35
CA GLU A 86 14.32 -5.00 -1.30
C GLU A 86 13.82 -4.39 -2.60
N PHE A 87 12.91 -3.44 -2.47
CA PHE A 87 12.32 -2.73 -3.59
C PHE A 87 11.86 -1.37 -3.09
N ASN A 88 12.59 -0.32 -3.46
CA ASN A 88 12.19 1.04 -3.15
C ASN A 88 11.19 1.54 -4.22
N PRO A 89 9.87 1.62 -3.92
CA PRO A 89 8.89 2.12 -4.89
C PRO A 89 9.14 3.59 -5.25
N LEU A 90 9.87 4.34 -4.44
CA LEU A 90 10.14 5.76 -4.67
C LEU A 90 11.14 5.99 -5.81
N GLU A 91 12.02 5.03 -6.06
CA GLU A 91 13.05 5.07 -7.11
C GLU A 91 12.54 4.59 -8.48
N THR A 92 11.30 4.11 -8.57
CA THR A 92 10.72 3.72 -9.86
C THR A 92 10.59 4.92 -10.79
N ALA A 93 11.05 4.75 -12.02
CA ALA A 93 10.90 5.75 -13.08
C ALA A 93 9.42 6.04 -13.35
N GLU A 94 9.14 7.26 -13.83
CA GLU A 94 7.80 7.60 -14.26
C GLU A 94 7.36 6.69 -15.42
N PRO A 95 6.13 6.16 -15.39
CA PRO A 95 5.62 5.35 -16.47
C PRO A 95 5.47 6.23 -17.72
N ASP A 96 5.80 5.67 -18.87
CA ASP A 96 5.43 6.30 -20.14
C ASP A 96 3.91 6.31 -20.26
N ILE A 97 3.32 7.51 -20.23
CA ILE A 97 1.88 7.69 -20.39
C ILE A 97 1.47 8.18 -21.79
N GLU A 98 2.44 8.44 -22.67
CA GLU A 98 2.22 9.00 -24.00
C GLU A 98 2.18 7.90 -25.08
N THR A 99 2.96 6.83 -24.91
CA THR A 99 2.96 5.70 -25.84
C THR A 99 1.60 4.97 -25.79
N PRO A 100 1.03 4.58 -26.95
CA PRO A 100 -0.18 3.77 -27.02
C PRO A 100 -0.09 2.53 -26.12
N ILE A 101 -1.23 2.14 -25.55
CA ILE A 101 -1.28 1.05 -24.55
C ILE A 101 -0.70 -0.28 -25.08
N GLU A 102 -0.79 -0.49 -26.39
CA GLU A 102 -0.31 -1.68 -27.10
C GLU A 102 1.23 -1.77 -27.16
N ASP A 103 1.92 -0.64 -27.12
CA ASP A 103 3.38 -0.51 -27.25
C ASP A 103 4.06 -0.14 -25.92
N ARG A 104 3.28 0.09 -24.87
CA ARG A 104 3.77 0.53 -23.57
C ARG A 104 4.41 -0.63 -22.79
N GLN A 105 5.52 -0.36 -22.10
CA GLN A 105 6.03 -1.30 -21.11
C GLN A 105 5.00 -1.49 -19.99
N LEU A 106 4.58 -2.73 -19.77
CA LEU A 106 3.63 -3.09 -18.73
C LEU A 106 4.30 -2.96 -17.35
N GLY A 107 3.81 -2.04 -16.52
CA GLY A 107 4.26 -1.86 -15.14
C GLY A 107 4.39 -0.38 -14.72
N GLY A 108 4.61 -0.13 -13.43
CA GLY A 108 4.94 1.20 -12.90
C GLY A 108 3.79 2.18 -12.70
N LEU A 109 2.65 2.01 -13.38
CA LEU A 109 1.49 2.91 -13.26
C LEU A 109 0.92 2.95 -11.83
N GLY A 110 0.80 1.79 -11.18
CA GLY A 110 0.25 1.69 -9.82
C GLY A 110 1.05 2.50 -8.80
N ILE A 111 2.36 2.29 -8.75
CA ILE A 111 3.26 3.03 -7.86
C ILE A 111 3.26 4.53 -8.20
N HIS A 112 3.20 4.88 -9.48
CA HIS A 112 3.06 6.29 -9.89
C HIS A 112 1.75 6.92 -9.38
N LEU A 113 0.63 6.18 -9.41
CA LEU A 113 -0.62 6.65 -8.82
C LEU A 113 -0.46 6.88 -7.31
N VAL A 114 0.15 5.93 -6.59
CA VAL A 114 0.39 6.07 -5.14
C VAL A 114 1.20 7.33 -4.84
N LYS A 115 2.31 7.56 -5.56
CA LYS A 115 3.16 8.76 -5.39
C LYS A 115 2.38 10.08 -5.56
N ASN A 116 1.38 10.10 -6.43
CA ASN A 116 0.56 11.28 -6.70
C ASN A 116 -0.68 11.40 -5.80
N MET A 117 -0.98 10.37 -4.99
CA MET A 117 -2.17 10.31 -4.14
C MET A 117 -1.91 10.67 -2.68
N VAL A 118 -0.64 10.66 -2.25
CA VAL A 118 -0.21 10.91 -0.87
C VAL A 118 0.69 12.15 -0.78
N ASP A 119 0.65 12.83 0.36
CA ASP A 119 1.48 14.01 0.61
C ASP A 119 2.96 13.66 0.86
N LEU A 120 3.21 12.50 1.49
CA LEU A 120 4.53 11.98 1.81
C LEU A 120 4.54 10.47 1.64
N ALA A 121 5.63 9.95 1.07
CA ALA A 121 5.92 8.53 1.02
C ALA A 121 7.39 8.32 1.38
N GLU A 122 7.65 7.36 2.27
CA GLU A 122 8.98 7.01 2.75
C GLU A 122 9.21 5.51 2.55
N TYR A 123 10.46 5.14 2.29
CA TYR A 123 10.89 3.77 2.18
C TYR A 123 12.12 3.56 3.06
N ARG A 124 12.18 2.41 3.73
CA ARG A 124 13.33 2.03 4.55
C ARG A 124 13.49 0.53 4.53
N ARG A 125 14.74 0.10 4.44
CA ARG A 125 15.19 -1.30 4.62
C ARG A 125 15.98 -1.39 5.92
N GLU A 126 15.50 -2.18 6.89
CA GLU A 126 16.17 -2.48 8.16
C GLU A 126 16.46 -3.98 8.27
N GLY A 127 17.63 -4.39 7.81
CA GLY A 127 18.02 -5.79 7.76
C GLY A 127 17.20 -6.55 6.71
N ASP A 128 16.30 -7.43 7.16
CA ASP A 128 15.45 -8.22 6.29
C ASP A 128 13.99 -7.75 6.25
N ARG A 129 13.71 -6.52 6.70
CA ARG A 129 12.40 -5.85 6.67
C ARG A 129 12.46 -4.53 5.94
#